data_AF-A0A4Q3RD64-F1
#
_entry.id   AF-A0A4Q3RD64-F1
#
_cell.length_a   1.000
_cell.length_b   1.000
_cell.length_c   1.000
_cell.angle_alpha   90.00
_cell.angle_beta   90.00
_cell.angle_gamma   90.00
#
_symmetry.space_group_name_H-M   'P 1'
#
loop_
_entity.id
_entity.type
_entity.pdbx_description
1 polymer ?
#
loop_
_entity_poly.entity_id
_entity_poly.type
_entity_poly.pdbx_seq_one_letter_code
_entity_poly.pdbx_strand_id
1 'polypeptide(L)'
;IQRNQFDAEKKVAIADTSIQNLQRTIIQIQEEKSQRQAQLQQLDGEKTAKESELNDKKTDLQQLQDQHEFTKEQILQTQNRMEGLRNNLAEESRKLDSKRNEHDLLKSLVDSMEGYPESVKFLHKNEGWNHTAPLLSDIIYVKEQYRAAVENVLEPYLNYYVVNNLQEGLQAVHLLDDNKKGKANFFLLDKFAEAATHHQPQNTIPALDVVEIDGQYSNLAAHLLGNVFIAENEEAMHNSNGAVVLEKTGKYVKGKYSLTGGSVGLFEGKKIGRAKNLEKLIEDIAAQQKIVDELKAEIQVRHNEVIAYNEQLKENAIKQTQQDINQLTNLVFSLQNKIENLNHLETTSTARVEELQLQLDNNHEAIATTRDELEKFNFQLEELADKLQAVEMDYATAEQEYN
;
A
#
# COMPACT_ATOMS: atom_id res chain seq x y z
N ILE A 1 -17.20 36.81 103.66
CA ILE A 1 -16.02 36.99 102.79
C ILE A 1 -15.45 35.63 102.40
N GLN A 2 -15.00 34.78 103.34
CA GLN A 2 -14.49 33.42 103.03
C GLN A 2 -15.41 32.55 102.16
N ARG A 3 -16.73 32.49 102.45
CA ARG A 3 -17.68 31.72 101.63
C ARG A 3 -17.79 32.23 100.18
N ASN A 4 -17.82 33.55 99.99
CA ASN A 4 -17.93 34.16 98.66
C ASN A 4 -16.61 34.02 97.87
N GLN A 5 -15.47 34.06 98.57
CA GLN A 5 -14.15 33.78 98.00
C GLN A 5 -14.07 32.33 97.53
N PHE A 6 -14.48 31.35 98.35
CA PHE A 6 -14.50 29.94 97.96
C PHE A 6 -15.43 29.67 96.76
N ASP A 7 -16.61 30.29 96.72
CA ASP A 7 -17.55 30.14 95.60
C ASP A 7 -17.00 30.78 94.31
N ALA A 8 -16.31 31.92 94.41
CA ALA A 8 -15.61 32.55 93.27
C ALA A 8 -14.40 31.72 92.82
N GLU A 9 -13.61 31.18 93.75
CA GLU A 9 -12.42 30.36 93.48
C GLU A 9 -12.80 29.08 92.76
N LYS A 10 -13.85 28.40 93.24
CA LYS A 10 -14.39 27.21 92.59
C LYS A 10 -14.87 27.51 91.16
N LYS A 11 -15.56 28.64 90.93
CA LYS A 11 -16.01 29.04 89.59
C LYS A 11 -14.82 29.32 88.67
N VAL A 12 -13.82 30.06 89.13
CA VAL A 12 -12.60 30.34 88.36
C VAL A 12 -11.83 29.06 88.04
N ALA A 13 -11.65 28.15 89.01
CA ALA A 13 -10.92 26.90 88.80
C ALA A 13 -11.61 25.94 87.80
N ILE A 14 -12.94 25.80 87.87
CA ILE A 14 -13.72 25.00 86.92
C ILE A 14 -13.57 25.58 85.50
N ALA A 15 -13.64 26.90 85.40
CA ALA A 15 -13.65 27.59 84.13
C ALA A 15 -12.23 27.68 83.52
N ASP A 16 -11.18 27.76 84.33
CA ASP A 16 -9.79 27.62 83.90
C ASP A 16 -9.47 26.22 83.39
N THR A 17 -10.02 25.18 84.04
CA THR A 17 -9.92 23.81 83.52
C THR A 17 -10.62 23.69 82.16
N SER A 18 -11.77 24.34 81.99
CA SER A 18 -12.48 24.38 80.70
C SER A 18 -11.69 25.13 79.63
N ILE A 19 -11.11 26.30 79.96
CA ILE A 19 -10.25 27.08 79.05
C ILE A 19 -9.03 26.27 78.64
N GLN A 20 -8.33 25.63 79.58
CA GLN A 20 -7.16 24.79 79.26
C GLN A 20 -7.52 23.62 78.35
N ASN A 21 -8.67 22.99 78.57
CA ASN A 21 -9.16 21.91 77.71
C ASN A 21 -9.49 22.42 76.29
N LEU A 22 -10.13 23.59 76.17
CA LEU A 22 -10.41 24.23 74.88
C LEU A 22 -9.11 24.59 74.15
N GLN A 23 -8.16 25.24 74.85
CA GLN A 23 -6.83 25.57 74.31
C GLN A 23 -6.08 24.34 73.81
N ARG A 24 -6.04 23.27 74.61
CA ARG A 24 -5.40 22.02 74.22
C ARG A 24 -6.04 21.41 72.97
N THR A 25 -7.38 21.44 72.90
CA THR A 25 -8.13 20.94 71.74
C THR A 25 -7.85 21.78 70.50
N ILE A 26 -7.79 23.10 70.62
CA ILE A 26 -7.46 24.02 69.53
C ILE A 26 -6.05 23.74 68.99
N ILE A 27 -5.06 23.63 69.88
CA ILE A 27 -3.67 23.32 69.50
C ILE A 27 -3.58 21.98 68.76
N GLN A 28 -4.25 20.94 69.28
CA GLN A 28 -4.27 19.64 68.63
C GLN A 28 -4.87 19.71 67.22
N ILE A 29 -6.02 20.39 67.05
CA ILE A 29 -6.63 20.53 65.73
C ILE A 29 -5.75 21.35 64.79
N GLN A 30 -5.05 22.38 65.29
CA GLN A 30 -4.10 23.16 64.49
C GLN A 30 -2.87 22.35 64.04
N GLU A 31 -2.32 21.49 64.89
CA GLU A 31 -1.26 20.56 64.49
C GLU A 31 -1.74 19.58 63.41
N GLU A 32 -2.95 19.01 63.57
CA GLU A 32 -3.56 18.13 62.57
C GLU A 32 -3.84 18.85 61.25
N LYS A 33 -4.28 20.12 61.28
CA LYS A 33 -4.44 20.97 60.10
C LYS A 33 -3.10 21.20 59.40
N SER A 34 -2.05 21.55 60.15
CA SER A 34 -0.71 21.75 59.58
C SER A 34 -0.19 20.49 58.87
N GLN A 35 -0.42 19.31 59.45
CA GLN A 35 -0.05 18.02 58.84
C GLN A 35 -0.86 17.76 57.55
N ARG A 36 -2.18 18.00 57.59
CA ARG A 36 -3.05 17.87 56.41
C ARG A 36 -2.68 18.83 55.30
N GLN A 37 -2.29 20.06 55.63
CA GLN A 37 -1.91 21.07 54.65
C GLN A 37 -0.60 20.69 53.94
N ALA A 38 0.37 20.10 54.66
CA ALA A 38 1.56 19.52 54.05
C ALA A 38 1.23 18.34 53.13
N GLN A 39 0.31 17.46 53.56
CA GLN A 39 -0.16 16.34 52.75
C GLN A 39 -0.88 16.80 51.48
N LEU A 40 -1.70 17.85 51.57
CA LEU A 40 -2.37 18.48 50.42
C LEU A 40 -1.36 19.01 49.42
N GLN A 41 -0.33 19.74 49.87
CA GLN A 41 0.73 20.23 48.99
C GLN A 41 1.47 19.10 48.26
N GLN A 42 1.77 18.01 48.97
CA GLN A 42 2.40 16.85 48.35
C GLN A 42 1.49 16.22 47.29
N LEU A 43 0.22 15.96 47.62
CA LEU A 43 -0.73 15.34 46.71
C LEU A 43 -1.03 16.22 45.49
N ASP A 44 -1.07 17.54 45.64
CA ASP A 44 -1.29 18.47 44.54
C ASP A 44 -0.09 18.52 43.59
N GLY A 45 1.13 18.43 44.13
CA GLY A 45 2.36 18.24 43.35
C GLY A 45 2.39 16.90 42.59
N GLU A 46 2.00 15.80 43.25
CA GLU A 46 1.87 14.49 42.61
C GLU A 46 0.81 14.50 41.50
N LYS A 47 -0.34 15.13 41.75
CA LYS A 47 -1.42 15.26 40.79
C LYS A 47 -0.98 16.05 39.55
N THR A 48 -0.38 17.22 39.72
CA THR A 48 0.10 18.05 38.60
C THR A 48 1.16 17.34 37.78
N ALA A 49 2.09 16.61 38.41
CA ALA A 49 3.06 15.78 37.70
C ALA A 49 2.38 14.69 36.87
N LYS A 50 1.37 14.00 37.44
CA LYS A 50 0.61 12.95 36.74
C LYS A 50 -0.32 13.49 35.65
N GLU A 51 -0.85 14.69 35.80
CA GLU A 51 -1.61 15.38 34.76
C GLU A 51 -0.73 15.77 33.57
N SER A 52 0.51 16.23 33.83
CA SER A 52 1.49 16.47 32.77
C SER A 52 1.82 15.18 32.02
N GLU A 53 2.15 14.11 32.74
CA GLU A 53 2.44 12.79 32.16
C GLU A 53 1.26 12.26 31.32
N LEU A 54 0.03 12.45 31.79
CA LEU A 54 -1.19 12.09 31.07
C LEU A 54 -1.33 12.89 29.76
N ASN A 55 -1.05 14.19 29.77
CA ASN A 55 -1.13 15.02 28.57
C ASN A 55 -0.04 14.68 27.54
N ASP A 56 1.17 14.40 28.00
CA ASP A 56 2.26 13.94 27.13
C ASP A 56 1.87 12.62 26.46
N LYS A 57 1.35 11.65 27.23
CA LYS A 57 0.88 10.36 26.68
C LYS A 57 -0.29 10.51 25.71
N LYS A 58 -1.23 11.43 25.96
CA LYS A 58 -2.32 11.74 25.02
C LYS A 58 -1.80 12.30 23.71
N THR A 59 -0.79 13.17 23.77
CA THR A 59 -0.14 13.73 22.59
C THR A 59 0.60 12.64 21.80
N ASP A 60 1.34 11.77 22.50
CA ASP A 60 2.00 10.60 21.90
C ASP A 60 0.97 9.67 21.22
N LEU A 61 -0.17 9.41 21.87
CA LEU A 61 -1.23 8.58 21.30
C LEU A 61 -1.78 9.20 20.00
N GLN A 62 -2.04 10.51 19.99
CA GLN A 62 -2.53 11.18 18.78
C GLN A 62 -1.52 11.04 17.63
N GLN A 63 -0.23 11.27 17.89
CA GLN A 63 0.80 11.12 16.87
C GLN A 63 0.90 9.68 16.35
N LEU A 64 0.79 8.69 17.23
CA LEU A 64 0.77 7.27 16.84
C LEU A 64 -0.47 6.93 16.01
N GLN A 65 -1.64 7.48 16.34
CA GLN A 65 -2.87 7.30 15.58
C GLN A 65 -2.76 7.92 14.19
N ASP A 66 -2.27 9.16 14.09
CA ASP A 66 -2.08 9.86 12.81
C ASP A 66 -1.10 9.08 11.90
N GLN A 67 0.03 8.60 12.46
CA GLN A 67 0.99 7.76 11.74
C GLN A 67 0.36 6.44 11.28
N HIS A 68 -0.48 5.83 12.13
CA HIS A 68 -1.15 4.58 11.82
C HIS A 68 -2.18 4.75 10.70
N GLU A 69 -3.00 5.82 10.74
CA GLU A 69 -3.93 6.14 9.67
C GLU A 69 -3.21 6.43 8.35
N PHE A 70 -2.15 7.23 8.39
CA PHE A 70 -1.32 7.49 7.21
C PHE A 70 -0.74 6.21 6.62
N THR A 71 -0.16 5.34 7.46
CA THR A 71 0.41 4.05 7.01
C THR A 71 -0.67 3.14 6.42
N LYS A 72 -1.85 3.11 7.03
CA LYS A 72 -2.99 2.33 6.51
C LYS A 72 -3.46 2.84 5.15
N GLU A 73 -3.47 4.15 4.94
CA GLU A 73 -3.79 4.74 3.65
C GLU A 73 -2.73 4.37 2.59
N GLN A 74 -1.44 4.44 2.93
CA GLN A 74 -0.35 4.00 2.04
C GLN A 74 -0.47 2.53 1.65
N ILE A 75 -0.84 1.66 2.59
CA ILE A 75 -1.11 0.24 2.32
C ILE A 75 -2.25 0.10 1.31
N LEU A 76 -3.37 0.78 1.53
CA LEU A 76 -4.54 0.69 0.66
C LEU A 76 -4.24 1.21 -0.75
N GLN A 77 -3.54 2.34 -0.87
CA GLN A 77 -3.11 2.89 -2.15
C GLN A 77 -2.17 1.93 -2.89
N THR A 78 -1.21 1.34 -2.18
CA THR A 78 -0.25 0.37 -2.76
C THR A 78 -0.94 -0.92 -3.18
N GLN A 79 -1.91 -1.41 -2.39
CA GLN A 79 -2.74 -2.58 -2.73
C GLN A 79 -3.58 -2.32 -3.99
N ASN A 80 -4.25 -1.18 -4.07
CA ASN A 80 -5.02 -0.80 -5.27
C ASN A 80 -4.12 -0.72 -6.51
N ARG A 81 -2.90 -0.17 -6.36
CA ARG A 81 -1.92 -0.13 -7.46
C ARG A 81 -1.49 -1.53 -7.87
N MET A 82 -1.26 -2.43 -6.92
CA MET A 82 -0.94 -3.84 -7.21
C MET A 82 -2.07 -4.55 -7.94
N GLU A 83 -3.34 -4.32 -7.57
CA GLU A 83 -4.48 -4.90 -8.29
C GLU A 83 -4.53 -4.41 -9.74
N GLY A 84 -4.30 -3.12 -9.98
CA GLY A 84 -4.18 -2.58 -11.33
C GLY A 84 -3.05 -3.25 -12.13
N LEU A 85 -1.87 -3.44 -11.51
CA LEU A 85 -0.75 -4.14 -12.14
C LEU A 85 -1.07 -5.62 -12.41
N ARG A 86 -1.79 -6.30 -11.51
CA ARG A 86 -2.22 -7.70 -11.70
C ARG A 86 -3.20 -7.85 -12.86
N ASN A 87 -4.13 -6.92 -13.02
CA ASN A 87 -5.04 -6.90 -14.16
C ASN A 87 -4.27 -6.72 -15.47
N ASN A 88 -3.34 -5.74 -15.51
CA ASN A 88 -2.47 -5.53 -16.66
C ASN A 88 -1.62 -6.78 -16.96
N LEU A 89 -1.05 -7.42 -15.94
CA LEU A 89 -0.29 -8.66 -16.08
C LEU A 89 -1.15 -9.77 -16.69
N ALA A 90 -2.41 -9.90 -16.27
CA ALA A 90 -3.31 -10.90 -16.84
C ALA A 90 -3.61 -10.66 -18.32
N GLU A 91 -3.79 -9.39 -18.73
CA GLU A 91 -3.99 -9.03 -20.13
C GLU A 91 -2.74 -9.31 -20.97
N GLU A 92 -1.57 -8.85 -20.52
CA GLU A 92 -0.31 -9.04 -21.24
C GLU A 92 0.11 -10.52 -21.27
N SER A 93 -0.19 -11.30 -20.23
CA SER A 93 0.03 -12.75 -20.22
C SER A 93 -0.87 -13.46 -21.24
N ARG A 94 -2.15 -13.06 -21.36
CA ARG A 94 -3.04 -13.64 -22.39
C ARG A 94 -2.54 -13.35 -23.80
N LYS A 95 -2.02 -12.14 -24.05
CA LYS A 95 -1.40 -11.79 -25.34
C LYS A 95 -0.17 -12.66 -25.62
N LEU A 96 0.69 -12.82 -24.62
CA LEU A 96 1.87 -13.69 -24.70
C LEU A 96 1.48 -15.14 -25.03
N ASP A 97 0.50 -15.70 -24.31
CA ASP A 97 0.03 -17.07 -24.51
C ASP A 97 -0.60 -17.25 -25.89
N SER A 98 -1.37 -16.25 -26.37
CA SER A 98 -1.90 -16.26 -27.74
C SER A 98 -0.79 -16.31 -28.78
N LYS A 99 0.24 -15.46 -28.65
CA LYS A 99 1.38 -15.44 -29.59
C LYS A 99 2.19 -16.73 -29.54
N ARG A 100 2.40 -17.30 -28.36
CA ARG A 100 3.07 -18.60 -28.18
C ARG A 100 2.30 -19.72 -28.85
N ASN A 101 0.99 -19.79 -28.61
CA ASN A 101 0.13 -20.79 -29.23
C ASN A 101 0.11 -20.64 -30.76
N GLU A 102 0.08 -19.41 -31.28
CA GLU A 102 0.18 -19.14 -32.71
C GLU A 102 1.52 -19.61 -33.28
N HIS A 103 2.62 -19.29 -32.62
CA HIS A 103 3.96 -19.75 -32.99
C HIS A 103 4.05 -21.29 -32.99
N ASP A 104 3.59 -21.94 -31.91
CA ASP A 104 3.70 -23.39 -31.76
C ASP A 104 2.82 -24.13 -32.77
N LEU A 105 1.61 -23.62 -33.03
CA LEU A 105 0.76 -24.12 -34.10
C LEU A 105 1.46 -23.95 -35.46
N LEU A 106 1.93 -22.76 -35.78
CA LEU A 106 2.58 -22.49 -37.07
C LEU A 106 3.85 -23.33 -37.24
N LYS A 107 4.63 -23.50 -36.18
CA LYS A 107 5.83 -24.35 -36.16
C LYS A 107 5.46 -25.80 -36.41
N SER A 108 4.43 -26.32 -35.71
CA SER A 108 3.95 -27.68 -35.94
C SER A 108 3.46 -27.91 -37.38
N LEU A 109 2.81 -26.91 -37.99
CA LEU A 109 2.35 -26.96 -39.39
C LEU A 109 3.53 -26.93 -40.38
N VAL A 110 4.58 -26.18 -40.08
CA VAL A 110 5.82 -26.14 -40.89
C VAL A 110 6.57 -27.46 -40.76
N ASP A 111 6.83 -27.95 -39.55
CA ASP A 111 7.57 -29.18 -39.28
C ASP A 111 6.85 -30.42 -39.86
N SER A 112 5.51 -30.44 -39.82
CA SER A 112 4.69 -31.50 -40.43
C SER A 112 4.49 -31.36 -41.94
N MET A 113 4.98 -30.25 -42.52
CA MET A 113 4.78 -29.86 -43.91
C MET A 113 3.28 -29.88 -44.29
N GLU A 114 2.40 -29.48 -43.37
CA GLU A 114 0.96 -29.52 -43.58
C GLU A 114 0.51 -28.53 -44.67
N GLY A 115 -0.27 -29.03 -45.63
CA GLY A 115 -0.66 -28.31 -46.85
C GLY A 115 0.20 -28.63 -48.08
N TYR A 116 1.31 -29.35 -47.94
CA TYR A 116 2.12 -29.80 -49.09
C TYR A 116 1.73 -31.20 -49.58
N PRO A 117 1.83 -31.47 -50.91
CA PRO A 117 1.66 -32.81 -51.48
C PRO A 117 2.64 -33.84 -50.90
N GLU A 118 2.26 -35.14 -50.90
CA GLU A 118 3.11 -36.23 -50.39
C GLU A 118 4.48 -36.29 -51.09
N SER A 119 4.54 -35.95 -52.37
CA SER A 119 5.78 -35.88 -53.16
C SER A 119 6.78 -34.87 -52.59
N VAL A 120 6.30 -33.66 -52.24
CA VAL A 120 7.12 -32.61 -51.63
C VAL A 120 7.59 -33.02 -50.23
N LYS A 121 6.69 -33.59 -49.42
CA LYS A 121 7.02 -34.11 -48.09
C LYS A 121 8.10 -35.19 -48.12
N PHE A 122 8.00 -36.09 -49.10
CA PHE A 122 8.96 -37.17 -49.27
C PHE A 122 10.33 -36.62 -49.66
N LEU A 123 10.38 -35.72 -50.65
CA LEU A 123 11.63 -35.11 -51.09
C LEU A 123 12.33 -34.35 -49.95
N HIS A 124 11.60 -33.59 -49.13
CA HIS A 124 12.19 -32.87 -48.01
C HIS A 124 12.87 -33.77 -46.96
N LYS A 125 12.41 -35.02 -46.80
CA LYS A 125 12.91 -35.96 -45.77
C LYS A 125 14.05 -36.86 -46.23
N ASN A 126 14.34 -36.94 -47.53
CA ASN A 126 15.29 -37.91 -48.07
C ASN A 126 16.57 -37.24 -48.55
N GLU A 127 17.72 -37.70 -48.05
CA GLU A 127 19.05 -37.16 -48.39
C GLU A 127 19.58 -37.63 -49.77
N GLY A 128 18.85 -38.48 -50.49
CA GLY A 128 19.25 -39.04 -51.79
C GLY A 128 19.27 -38.06 -52.97
N TRP A 129 19.06 -36.78 -52.70
CA TRP A 129 19.12 -35.68 -53.66
C TRP A 129 19.51 -34.40 -52.91
N ASN A 130 19.55 -33.24 -53.59
CA ASN A 130 19.75 -31.94 -52.96
C ASN A 130 18.54 -31.54 -52.08
N HIS A 131 18.37 -32.22 -50.95
CA HIS A 131 17.27 -32.04 -49.99
C HIS A 131 17.27 -30.67 -49.31
N THR A 132 18.38 -29.93 -49.39
CA THR A 132 18.51 -28.54 -48.96
C THR A 132 17.96 -27.53 -49.96
N ALA A 133 17.53 -27.96 -51.15
CA ALA A 133 16.88 -27.09 -52.12
C ALA A 133 15.61 -26.49 -51.50
N PRO A 134 15.47 -25.15 -51.45
CA PRO A 134 14.33 -24.53 -50.81
C PRO A 134 13.09 -24.56 -51.72
N LEU A 135 11.91 -24.48 -51.10
CA LEU A 135 10.65 -24.28 -51.81
C LEU A 135 10.46 -22.80 -52.14
N LEU A 136 9.70 -22.52 -53.20
CA LEU A 136 9.33 -21.14 -53.54
C LEU A 136 8.66 -20.41 -52.36
N SER A 137 7.82 -21.11 -51.60
CA SER A 137 7.13 -20.61 -50.41
C SER A 137 8.06 -20.15 -49.28
N ASP A 138 9.26 -20.71 -49.19
CA ASP A 138 10.24 -20.43 -48.13
C ASP A 138 11.21 -19.30 -48.51
N ILE A 139 11.48 -19.12 -49.81
CA ILE A 139 12.39 -18.07 -50.31
C ILE A 139 11.69 -16.73 -50.54
N ILE A 140 10.38 -16.74 -50.79
CA ILE A 140 9.60 -15.51 -51.04
C ILE A 140 9.00 -15.02 -49.73
N TYR A 141 9.35 -13.79 -49.34
CA TYR A 141 8.67 -13.08 -48.27
C TYR A 141 7.84 -11.93 -48.81
N VAL A 142 6.60 -11.79 -48.36
CA VAL A 142 5.70 -10.69 -48.76
C VAL A 142 5.30 -9.89 -47.52
N LYS A 143 5.26 -8.56 -47.67
CA LYS A 143 4.66 -7.67 -46.67
C LYS A 143 3.23 -8.13 -46.33
N GLU A 144 2.91 -8.14 -45.04
CA GLU A 144 1.68 -8.74 -44.50
C GLU A 144 0.41 -8.22 -45.18
N GLN A 145 0.33 -6.90 -45.40
CA GLN A 145 -0.81 -6.23 -46.03
C GLN A 145 -1.11 -6.66 -47.48
N TYR A 146 -0.16 -7.32 -48.17
CA TYR A 146 -0.32 -7.78 -49.55
C TYR A 146 -0.21 -9.30 -49.70
N ARG A 147 -0.05 -10.03 -48.59
CA ARG A 147 0.31 -11.45 -48.62
C ARG A 147 -0.76 -12.29 -49.30
N ALA A 148 -2.04 -12.08 -48.98
CA ALA A 148 -3.15 -12.78 -49.62
C ALA A 148 -3.22 -12.52 -51.14
N ALA A 149 -3.04 -11.27 -51.55
CA ALA A 149 -3.07 -10.89 -52.96
C ALA A 149 -1.96 -11.57 -53.79
N VAL A 150 -0.73 -11.53 -53.28
CA VAL A 150 0.43 -12.14 -53.96
C VAL A 150 0.37 -13.66 -53.88
N GLU A 151 -0.13 -14.22 -52.77
CA GLU A 151 -0.31 -15.66 -52.60
C GLU A 151 -1.28 -16.26 -53.62
N ASN A 152 -2.36 -15.57 -53.97
CA ASN A 152 -3.33 -16.06 -54.96
C ASN A 152 -2.73 -16.26 -56.36
N VAL A 153 -1.71 -15.48 -56.74
CA VAL A 153 -1.01 -15.65 -58.03
C VAL A 153 0.05 -16.73 -57.95
N LEU A 154 0.75 -16.80 -56.82
CA LEU A 154 1.86 -17.72 -56.63
C LEU A 154 1.40 -19.11 -56.22
N GLU A 155 0.16 -19.28 -55.73
CA GLU A 155 -0.39 -20.55 -55.20
C GLU A 155 -0.07 -21.78 -56.05
N PRO A 156 -0.22 -21.76 -57.39
CA PRO A 156 0.11 -22.92 -58.23
C PRO A 156 1.59 -23.31 -58.21
N TYR A 157 2.46 -22.35 -57.87
CA TYR A 157 3.92 -22.46 -57.93
C TYR A 157 4.59 -22.60 -56.56
N LEU A 158 3.87 -22.36 -55.45
CA LEU A 158 4.45 -22.39 -54.10
C LEU A 158 5.08 -23.73 -53.72
N ASN A 159 4.55 -24.82 -54.26
CA ASN A 159 5.02 -26.18 -53.99
C ASN A 159 6.22 -26.60 -54.85
N TYR A 160 6.82 -25.68 -55.62
CA TYR A 160 7.90 -25.99 -56.54
C TYR A 160 9.23 -25.82 -55.82
N TYR A 161 10.11 -26.81 -55.98
CA TYR A 161 11.48 -26.71 -55.50
C TYR A 161 12.32 -25.87 -56.45
N VAL A 162 13.21 -25.06 -55.90
CA VAL A 162 14.16 -24.27 -56.68
C VAL A 162 15.50 -24.99 -56.70
N VAL A 163 15.89 -25.50 -57.87
CA VAL A 163 17.12 -26.27 -58.07
C VAL A 163 18.07 -25.53 -59.02
N ASN A 164 19.37 -25.82 -58.91
CA ASN A 164 20.37 -25.08 -59.68
C ASN A 164 20.33 -25.42 -61.17
N ASN A 165 20.12 -26.70 -61.50
CA ASN A 165 20.24 -27.22 -62.86
C ASN A 165 19.35 -28.46 -63.09
N LEU A 166 19.27 -28.89 -64.36
CA LEU A 166 18.49 -30.06 -64.77
C LEU A 166 18.91 -31.37 -64.10
N GLN A 167 20.19 -31.55 -63.77
CA GLN A 167 20.68 -32.79 -63.15
C GLN A 167 20.11 -32.98 -61.75
N GLU A 168 20.10 -31.92 -60.93
CA GLU A 168 19.48 -31.94 -59.59
C GLU A 168 17.98 -32.24 -59.66
N GLY A 169 17.27 -31.62 -60.61
CA GLY A 169 15.85 -31.90 -60.83
C GLY A 169 15.58 -33.35 -61.23
N LEU A 170 16.39 -33.93 -62.13
CA LEU A 170 16.24 -35.34 -62.54
C LEU A 170 16.53 -36.32 -61.40
N GLN A 171 17.51 -36.03 -60.54
CA GLN A 171 17.79 -36.85 -59.35
C GLN A 171 16.55 -36.94 -58.43
N ALA A 172 15.89 -35.81 -58.17
CA ALA A 172 14.67 -35.77 -57.37
C ALA A 172 13.52 -36.54 -58.03
N VAL A 173 13.38 -36.43 -59.37
CA VAL A 173 12.35 -37.16 -60.12
C VAL A 173 12.57 -38.67 -60.09
N HIS A 174 13.81 -39.14 -60.29
CA HIS A 174 14.14 -40.56 -60.19
C HIS A 174 13.87 -41.08 -58.77
N LEU A 175 14.23 -40.32 -57.74
CA LEU A 175 13.97 -40.69 -56.36
C LEU A 175 12.46 -40.82 -56.05
N LEU A 176 11.63 -39.95 -56.62
CA LEU A 176 10.17 -40.04 -56.53
C LEU A 176 9.60 -41.26 -57.27
N ASP A 177 10.11 -41.55 -58.46
CA ASP A 177 9.66 -42.66 -59.30
C ASP A 177 10.00 -44.02 -58.66
N ASP A 178 11.25 -44.17 -58.20
CA ASP A 178 11.75 -45.38 -57.54
C ASP A 178 10.92 -45.73 -56.29
N ASN A 179 10.49 -44.70 -55.55
CA ASN A 179 9.70 -44.84 -54.33
C ASN A 179 8.18 -44.72 -54.55
N LYS A 180 7.74 -44.50 -55.80
CA LYS A 180 6.33 -44.30 -56.20
C LYS A 180 5.62 -43.22 -55.39
N LYS A 181 6.31 -42.10 -55.13
CA LYS A 181 5.84 -41.00 -54.27
C LYS A 181 5.21 -39.83 -55.01
N GLY A 182 4.60 -40.09 -56.17
CA GLY A 182 3.83 -39.10 -56.92
C GLY A 182 4.70 -38.17 -57.78
N LYS A 183 4.17 -36.97 -58.08
CA LYS A 183 4.82 -35.98 -58.96
C LYS A 183 5.14 -34.70 -58.19
N ALA A 184 6.29 -34.09 -58.49
CA ALA A 184 6.68 -32.77 -57.99
C ALA A 184 7.14 -31.89 -59.15
N ASN A 185 7.16 -30.59 -58.93
CA ASN A 185 7.60 -29.61 -59.93
C ASN A 185 8.85 -28.87 -59.43
N PHE A 186 9.70 -28.46 -60.36
CA PHE A 186 11.01 -27.87 -60.08
C PHE A 186 11.25 -26.65 -60.96
N PHE A 187 11.78 -25.57 -60.38
CA PHE A 187 12.31 -24.43 -61.10
C PHE A 187 13.81 -24.62 -61.32
N LEU A 188 14.26 -24.47 -62.57
CA LEU A 188 15.66 -24.59 -62.97
C LEU A 188 16.30 -23.21 -63.05
N LEU A 189 17.13 -22.84 -62.08
CA LEU A 189 17.72 -21.50 -62.00
C LEU A 189 18.58 -21.15 -63.22
N ASP A 190 19.31 -22.11 -63.77
CA ASP A 190 20.17 -21.94 -64.95
C ASP A 190 19.41 -21.59 -66.25
N LYS A 191 18.07 -21.70 -66.27
CA LYS A 191 17.24 -21.39 -67.44
C LYS A 191 16.57 -20.01 -67.41
N PHE A 192 16.61 -19.31 -66.28
CA PHE A 192 16.02 -17.98 -66.18
C PHE A 192 17.02 -16.92 -66.67
N ALA A 193 16.78 -16.38 -67.87
CA ALA A 193 17.50 -15.24 -68.44
C ALA A 193 16.97 -13.90 -67.89
N GLU A 194 17.64 -12.78 -68.24
CA GLU A 194 17.26 -11.43 -67.82
C GLU A 194 15.78 -11.12 -68.09
N ALA A 195 15.14 -10.51 -67.08
CA ALA A 195 13.71 -10.24 -67.07
C ALA A 195 13.30 -9.24 -68.16
N ALA A 196 12.19 -9.53 -68.84
CA ALA A 196 11.59 -8.58 -69.77
C ALA A 196 11.06 -7.35 -69.01
N THR A 197 11.34 -6.15 -69.52
CA THR A 197 10.77 -4.92 -68.98
C THR A 197 9.29 -4.82 -69.33
N HIS A 198 8.43 -4.92 -68.33
CA HIS A 198 6.98 -4.76 -68.49
C HIS A 198 6.57 -3.30 -68.23
N HIS A 199 5.56 -2.83 -68.98
CA HIS A 199 5.00 -1.48 -68.78
C HIS A 199 4.08 -1.51 -67.57
N GLN A 200 4.37 -0.68 -66.57
CA GLN A 200 3.55 -0.52 -65.37
C GLN A 200 2.23 0.20 -65.70
N PRO A 201 1.06 -0.37 -65.36
CA PRO A 201 -0.22 0.32 -65.46
C PRO A 201 -0.33 1.50 -64.47
N GLN A 202 -1.08 2.54 -64.82
CA GLN A 202 -1.33 3.69 -63.93
C GLN A 202 -2.05 3.25 -62.63
N ASN A 203 -1.74 3.90 -61.51
CA ASN A 203 -2.30 3.63 -60.18
C ASN A 203 -2.07 2.20 -59.66
N THR A 204 -0.92 1.61 -60.00
CA THR A 204 -0.50 0.29 -59.51
C THR A 204 0.88 0.31 -58.88
N ILE A 205 1.11 -0.63 -57.95
CA ILE A 205 2.41 -0.91 -57.33
C ILE A 205 2.96 -2.21 -57.93
N PRO A 206 4.22 -2.28 -58.39
CA PRO A 206 4.82 -3.54 -58.83
C PRO A 206 4.84 -4.57 -57.70
N ALA A 207 4.46 -5.83 -57.99
CA ALA A 207 4.47 -6.87 -56.97
C ALA A 207 5.89 -7.17 -56.47
N LEU A 208 6.92 -6.94 -57.29
CA LEU A 208 8.33 -7.08 -56.90
C LEU A 208 8.75 -6.12 -55.77
N ASP A 209 8.15 -4.94 -55.64
CA ASP A 209 8.52 -3.93 -54.62
C ASP A 209 7.97 -4.27 -53.22
N VAL A 210 7.00 -5.19 -53.16
CA VAL A 210 6.39 -5.65 -51.91
C VAL A 210 6.88 -7.02 -51.47
N VAL A 211 7.76 -7.63 -52.28
CA VAL A 211 8.38 -8.93 -52.05
C VAL A 211 9.85 -8.75 -51.70
N GLU A 212 10.30 -9.49 -50.70
CA GLU A 212 11.70 -9.61 -50.33
C GLU A 212 12.17 -11.02 -50.70
N ILE A 213 13.21 -11.11 -51.51
CA ILE A 213 13.82 -12.36 -51.96
C ILE A 213 15.34 -12.21 -51.99
N ASP A 214 16.07 -13.30 -51.77
CA ASP A 214 17.52 -13.33 -51.91
C ASP A 214 17.94 -13.09 -53.37
N GLY A 215 19.04 -12.38 -53.57
CA GLY A 215 19.52 -11.94 -54.89
C GLY A 215 19.79 -13.10 -55.86
N GLN A 216 20.16 -14.28 -55.35
CA GLN A 216 20.32 -15.49 -56.17
C GLN A 216 19.03 -15.95 -56.88
N TYR A 217 17.86 -15.55 -56.38
CA TYR A 217 16.55 -15.90 -56.93
C TYR A 217 15.85 -14.72 -57.62
N SER A 218 16.52 -13.59 -57.81
CA SER A 218 15.93 -12.37 -58.38
C SER A 218 15.31 -12.60 -59.75
N ASN A 219 15.97 -13.39 -60.60
CA ASN A 219 15.51 -13.69 -61.96
C ASN A 219 14.25 -14.55 -61.96
N LEU A 220 14.14 -15.48 -61.01
CA LEU A 220 12.94 -16.29 -60.80
C LEU A 220 11.77 -15.42 -60.32
N ALA A 221 12.01 -14.53 -59.34
CA ALA A 221 10.99 -13.60 -58.87
C ALA A 221 10.53 -12.66 -60.00
N ALA A 222 11.46 -12.11 -60.78
CA ALA A 222 11.14 -11.23 -61.89
C ALA A 222 10.35 -11.94 -63.00
N HIS A 223 10.61 -13.23 -63.25
CA HIS A 223 9.82 -14.02 -64.19
C HIS A 223 8.40 -14.29 -63.69
N LEU A 224 8.22 -14.59 -62.39
CA LEU A 224 6.92 -14.90 -61.82
C LEU A 224 6.07 -13.66 -61.53
N LEU A 225 6.68 -12.56 -61.09
CA LEU A 225 6.01 -11.35 -60.61
C LEU A 225 6.27 -10.10 -61.46
N GLY A 226 7.11 -10.17 -62.49
CA GLY A 226 7.48 -8.99 -63.29
C GLY A 226 6.33 -8.39 -64.11
N ASN A 227 5.29 -9.18 -64.42
CA ASN A 227 4.06 -8.72 -65.07
C ASN A 227 2.86 -8.66 -64.10
N VAL A 228 3.14 -8.65 -62.78
CA VAL A 228 2.14 -8.65 -61.71
C VAL A 228 2.19 -7.33 -60.96
N PHE A 229 1.04 -6.68 -60.84
CA PHE A 229 0.90 -5.37 -60.22
C PHE A 229 -0.26 -5.36 -59.22
N ILE A 230 -0.17 -4.55 -58.18
CA ILE A 230 -1.19 -4.38 -57.14
C ILE A 230 -1.90 -3.06 -57.38
N ALA A 231 -3.20 -3.10 -57.64
CA ALA A 231 -4.05 -1.93 -57.82
C ALA A 231 -4.20 -1.17 -56.51
N GLU A 232 -4.04 0.15 -56.58
CA GLU A 232 -4.38 1.02 -55.46
C GLU A 232 -5.89 1.30 -55.41
N ASN A 233 -6.52 1.40 -56.60
CA ASN A 233 -7.91 1.80 -56.81
C ASN A 233 -8.56 0.90 -57.90
N GLU A 234 -9.89 0.80 -57.93
CA GLU A 234 -10.63 0.00 -58.92
C GLU A 234 -10.38 0.46 -60.37
N GLU A 235 -10.07 1.74 -60.58
CA GLU A 235 -9.76 2.31 -61.91
C GLU A 235 -8.51 1.68 -62.56
N ALA A 236 -7.52 1.28 -61.75
CA ALA A 236 -6.31 0.60 -62.23
C ALA A 236 -6.63 -0.74 -62.92
N MET A 237 -7.79 -1.32 -62.62
CA MET A 237 -8.23 -2.59 -63.18
C MET A 237 -8.74 -2.45 -64.61
N HIS A 238 -9.12 -1.26 -65.08
CA HIS A 238 -9.62 -1.08 -66.44
C HIS A 238 -8.50 -0.99 -67.49
N ASN A 239 -7.34 -0.42 -67.13
CA ASN A 239 -6.22 -0.15 -68.04
C ASN A 239 -5.08 -1.17 -67.92
N SER A 240 -5.40 -2.46 -67.87
CA SER A 240 -4.41 -3.49 -67.50
C SER A 240 -3.43 -3.89 -68.60
N ASN A 241 -3.50 -3.39 -69.84
CA ASN A 241 -2.50 -3.59 -70.93
C ASN A 241 -1.86 -5.00 -71.06
N GLY A 242 -2.58 -6.08 -70.69
CA GLY A 242 -2.07 -7.46 -70.69
C GLY A 242 -1.29 -7.90 -69.44
N ALA A 243 -1.13 -7.01 -68.46
CA ALA A 243 -0.58 -7.28 -67.13
C ALA A 243 -1.60 -7.91 -66.18
N VAL A 244 -1.10 -8.68 -65.21
CA VAL A 244 -1.91 -9.25 -64.13
C VAL A 244 -2.04 -8.21 -63.03
N VAL A 245 -3.27 -7.83 -62.67
CA VAL A 245 -3.53 -6.82 -61.64
C VAL A 245 -4.29 -7.44 -60.46
N LEU A 246 -3.80 -7.16 -59.26
CA LEU A 246 -4.27 -7.69 -57.99
C LEU A 246 -4.91 -6.59 -57.15
N GLU A 247 -6.03 -6.89 -56.50
CA GLU A 247 -6.55 -6.02 -55.45
C GLU A 247 -5.77 -6.25 -54.13
N LYS A 248 -5.60 -5.22 -53.30
CA LYS A 248 -4.74 -5.25 -52.09
C LYS A 248 -5.05 -6.41 -51.13
N THR A 249 -6.32 -6.72 -50.92
CA THR A 249 -6.76 -7.79 -50.01
C THR A 249 -6.79 -9.17 -50.64
N GLY A 250 -6.56 -9.28 -51.96
CA GLY A 250 -6.63 -10.54 -52.70
C GLY A 250 -8.04 -10.97 -53.10
N LYS A 251 -9.04 -10.09 -52.95
CA LYS A 251 -10.45 -10.39 -53.26
C LYS A 251 -10.67 -10.81 -54.71
N TYR A 252 -9.90 -10.24 -55.63
CA TYR A 252 -9.95 -10.60 -57.05
C TYR A 252 -8.63 -10.31 -57.76
N VAL A 253 -8.40 -11.11 -58.81
CA VAL A 253 -7.20 -11.14 -59.66
C VAL A 253 -7.64 -11.03 -61.11
N LYS A 254 -7.22 -9.95 -61.79
CA LYS A 254 -7.45 -9.76 -63.22
C LYS A 254 -6.23 -10.23 -64.01
N GLY A 255 -6.36 -11.36 -64.70
CA GLY A 255 -5.38 -11.85 -65.66
C GLY A 255 -5.57 -11.27 -67.06
N LYS A 256 -4.78 -11.74 -68.02
CA LYS A 256 -4.84 -11.29 -69.43
C LYS A 256 -6.18 -11.59 -70.10
N TYR A 257 -6.78 -12.73 -69.78
CA TYR A 257 -8.04 -13.21 -70.36
C TYR A 257 -9.02 -13.78 -69.31
N SER A 258 -8.71 -13.61 -68.03
CA SER A 258 -9.46 -14.21 -66.93
C SER A 258 -9.64 -13.21 -65.78
N LEU A 259 -10.73 -13.35 -65.04
CA LEU A 259 -10.98 -12.65 -63.80
C LEU A 259 -11.35 -13.71 -62.76
N THR A 260 -10.55 -13.82 -61.72
CA THR A 260 -10.79 -14.73 -60.60
C THR A 260 -11.13 -13.88 -59.38
N GLY A 261 -12.13 -14.25 -58.57
CA GLY A 261 -12.44 -13.51 -57.35
C GLY A 261 -13.38 -14.26 -56.42
N GLY A 262 -13.43 -13.83 -55.16
CA GLY A 262 -14.19 -14.50 -54.10
C GLY A 262 -14.00 -13.86 -52.72
N SER A 263 -14.43 -14.57 -51.67
CA SER A 263 -14.16 -14.22 -50.28
C SER A 263 -12.82 -14.81 -49.86
N VAL A 264 -11.98 -13.99 -49.20
CA VAL A 264 -10.67 -14.44 -48.72
C VAL A 264 -10.84 -15.46 -47.60
N GLY A 265 -10.29 -16.66 -47.79
CA GLY A 265 -10.39 -17.76 -46.81
C GLY A 265 -9.49 -17.55 -45.58
N LEU A 266 -9.81 -18.20 -44.45
CA LEU A 266 -9.05 -18.09 -43.19
C LEU A 266 -7.57 -18.53 -43.28
N PHE A 267 -7.24 -19.28 -44.33
CA PHE A 267 -5.91 -19.85 -44.61
C PHE A 267 -5.21 -19.21 -45.82
N GLU A 268 -5.86 -18.29 -46.54
CA GLU A 268 -5.24 -17.56 -47.64
C GLU A 268 -4.29 -16.49 -47.09
N GLY A 269 -3.10 -16.37 -47.68
CA GLY A 269 -2.05 -15.52 -47.15
C GLY A 269 -1.30 -16.13 -45.96
N LYS A 270 -1.38 -17.45 -45.73
CA LYS A 270 -0.63 -18.15 -44.67
C LYS A 270 0.29 -19.24 -45.20
N LYS A 271 0.36 -19.45 -46.52
CA LYS A 271 1.26 -20.44 -47.12
C LYS A 271 2.64 -19.87 -47.40
N ILE A 272 2.72 -18.58 -47.72
CA ILE A 272 4.00 -17.91 -48.03
C ILE A 272 4.64 -17.30 -46.78
N GLY A 273 5.97 -17.45 -46.67
CA GLY A 273 6.76 -16.75 -45.66
C GLY A 273 6.57 -17.27 -44.23
N ARG A 274 6.17 -18.55 -44.09
CA ARG A 274 5.95 -19.19 -42.77
C ARG A 274 7.22 -19.15 -41.91
N ALA A 275 8.39 -19.43 -42.49
CA ALA A 275 9.67 -19.41 -41.78
C ALA A 275 9.98 -18.01 -41.20
N LYS A 276 9.87 -16.96 -42.01
CA LYS A 276 10.09 -15.58 -41.55
C LYS A 276 8.99 -15.07 -40.61
N ASN A 277 7.77 -15.59 -40.74
CA ASN A 277 6.70 -15.30 -39.77
C ASN A 277 7.00 -15.93 -38.39
N LEU A 278 7.57 -17.13 -38.36
CA LEU A 278 8.05 -17.76 -37.12
C LEU A 278 9.16 -16.93 -36.46
N GLU A 279 10.13 -16.44 -37.24
CA GLU A 279 11.18 -15.54 -36.72
C GLU A 279 10.59 -14.27 -36.08
N LYS A 280 9.69 -13.59 -36.79
CA LYS A 280 8.99 -12.41 -36.26
C LYS A 280 8.17 -12.73 -35.01
N LEU A 281 7.46 -13.86 -35.00
CA LEU A 281 6.71 -14.30 -33.82
C LEU A 281 7.63 -14.56 -32.62
N ILE A 282 8.84 -15.11 -32.83
CA ILE A 282 9.83 -15.30 -31.76
C ILE A 282 10.28 -13.95 -31.19
N GLU A 283 10.60 -12.98 -32.04
CA GLU A 283 10.98 -11.62 -31.61
C GLU A 283 9.85 -10.96 -30.80
N ASP A 284 8.62 -11.07 -31.31
CA ASP A 284 7.42 -10.56 -30.66
C ASP A 284 7.14 -11.23 -29.31
N ILE A 285 7.31 -12.55 -29.22
CA ILE A 285 7.17 -13.31 -27.96
C ILE A 285 8.25 -12.87 -26.97
N ALA A 286 9.49 -12.66 -27.41
CA ALA A 286 10.58 -12.20 -26.54
C ALA A 286 10.31 -10.78 -26.00
N ALA A 287 9.86 -9.86 -26.87
CA ALA A 287 9.47 -8.51 -26.46
C ALA A 287 8.30 -8.54 -25.47
N GLN A 288 7.27 -9.35 -25.74
CA GLN A 288 6.10 -9.48 -24.87
C GLN A 288 6.44 -10.15 -23.53
N GLN A 289 7.32 -11.15 -23.54
CA GLN A 289 7.82 -11.82 -22.34
C GLN A 289 8.53 -10.82 -21.42
N LYS A 290 9.35 -9.93 -21.99
CA LYS A 290 10.03 -8.88 -21.22
C LYS A 290 9.04 -7.97 -20.48
N ILE A 291 7.96 -7.56 -21.13
CA ILE A 291 6.89 -6.74 -20.51
C ILE A 291 6.24 -7.50 -19.34
N VAL A 292 5.93 -8.78 -19.53
CA VAL A 292 5.34 -9.64 -18.49
C VAL A 292 6.29 -9.78 -17.29
N ASP A 293 7.59 -9.94 -17.52
CA ASP A 293 8.58 -10.09 -16.45
C ASP A 293 8.83 -8.78 -15.71
N GLU A 294 8.84 -7.64 -16.41
CA GLU A 294 8.88 -6.30 -15.80
C GLU A 294 7.67 -6.06 -14.88
N LEU A 295 6.46 -6.41 -15.34
CA LEU A 295 5.24 -6.31 -14.53
C LEU A 295 5.29 -7.21 -13.29
N LYS A 296 5.79 -8.45 -13.42
CA LYS A 296 5.99 -9.35 -12.27
C LYS A 296 6.98 -8.77 -11.26
N ALA A 297 8.08 -8.20 -11.74
CA ALA A 297 9.08 -7.56 -10.88
C ALA A 297 8.49 -6.34 -10.15
N GLU A 298 7.74 -5.48 -10.86
CA GLU A 298 7.06 -4.33 -10.24
C GLU A 298 6.05 -4.78 -9.17
N ILE A 299 5.23 -5.80 -9.46
CA ILE A 299 4.29 -6.37 -8.48
C ILE A 299 5.03 -6.89 -7.25
N GLN A 300 6.17 -7.57 -7.42
CA GLN A 300 6.95 -8.07 -6.29
C GLN A 300 7.51 -6.93 -5.43
N VAL A 301 8.00 -5.84 -6.05
CA VAL A 301 8.47 -4.65 -5.32
C VAL A 301 7.33 -4.05 -4.50
N ARG A 302 6.16 -3.81 -5.12
CA ARG A 302 4.97 -3.28 -4.43
C ARG A 302 4.47 -4.21 -3.32
N HIS A 303 4.59 -5.52 -3.51
CA HIS A 303 4.23 -6.49 -2.49
C HIS A 303 5.14 -6.36 -1.26
N ASN A 304 6.45 -6.22 -1.48
CA ASN A 304 7.41 -6.00 -0.41
C ASN A 304 7.17 -4.66 0.31
N GLU A 305 6.79 -3.60 -0.42
CA GLU A 305 6.39 -2.31 0.19
C GLU A 305 5.20 -2.49 1.14
N VAL A 306 4.16 -3.25 0.74
CA VAL A 306 3.01 -3.54 1.61
C VAL A 306 3.42 -4.33 2.86
N ILE A 307 4.34 -5.28 2.75
CA ILE A 307 4.87 -6.01 3.91
C ILE A 307 5.59 -5.03 4.86
N ALA A 308 6.46 -4.17 4.34
CA ALA A 308 7.17 -3.17 5.12
C ALA A 308 6.22 -2.19 5.83
N TYR A 309 5.18 -1.71 5.17
CA TYR A 309 4.17 -0.86 5.81
C TYR A 309 3.36 -1.61 6.88
N ASN A 310 3.06 -2.91 6.67
CA ASN A 310 2.39 -3.71 7.69
C ASN A 310 3.25 -3.89 8.94
N GLU A 311 4.58 -4.03 8.80
CA GLU A 311 5.49 -4.07 9.94
C GLU A 311 5.55 -2.72 10.69
N GLN A 312 5.31 -1.61 9.99
CA GLN A 312 5.23 -0.28 10.59
C GLN A 312 3.90 -0.03 11.33
N LEU A 313 2.87 -0.86 11.13
CA LEU A 313 1.63 -0.79 11.91
C LEU A 313 1.92 -1.22 13.35
N LYS A 314 2.30 -0.25 14.18
CA LYS A 314 2.52 -0.43 15.62
C LYS A 314 1.20 -0.48 16.40
N GLU A 315 0.26 -1.32 15.98
CA GLU A 315 -1.08 -1.41 16.59
C GLU A 315 -1.01 -1.78 18.09
N ASN A 316 -0.04 -2.62 18.46
CA ASN A 316 0.22 -2.97 19.86
C ASN A 316 0.70 -1.76 20.68
N ALA A 317 1.49 -0.85 20.10
CA ALA A 317 1.94 0.34 20.79
C ALA A 317 0.77 1.28 21.09
N ILE A 318 -0.15 1.47 20.14
CA ILE A 318 -1.37 2.27 20.35
C ILE A 318 -2.22 1.69 21.49
N LYS A 319 -2.46 0.36 21.47
CA LYS A 319 -3.21 -0.32 22.53
C LYS A 319 -2.55 -0.15 23.90
N GLN A 320 -1.23 -0.29 23.97
CA GLN A 320 -0.48 -0.10 25.22
C GLN A 320 -0.58 1.34 25.72
N THR A 321 -0.34 2.33 24.87
CA THR A 321 -0.45 3.75 25.25
C THR A 321 -1.86 4.11 25.71
N GLN A 322 -2.89 3.54 25.10
CA GLN A 322 -4.27 3.76 25.52
C GLN A 322 -4.59 3.12 26.89
N GLN A 323 -4.01 1.95 27.19
CA GLN A 323 -4.08 1.36 28.52
C GLN A 323 -3.36 2.22 29.56
N ASP A 324 -2.16 2.72 29.24
CA ASP A 324 -1.38 3.59 30.13
C ASP A 324 -2.14 4.90 30.42
N ILE A 325 -2.76 5.50 29.40
CA ILE A 325 -3.63 6.68 29.56
C ILE A 325 -4.81 6.39 30.49
N ASN A 326 -5.47 5.24 30.35
CA ASN A 326 -6.59 4.87 31.21
C ASN A 326 -6.13 4.69 32.67
N GLN A 327 -4.97 4.06 32.90
CA GLN A 327 -4.39 3.91 34.23
C GLN A 327 -4.03 5.27 34.85
N LEU A 328 -3.37 6.15 34.09
CA LEU A 328 -3.02 7.50 34.55
C LEU A 328 -4.28 8.35 34.81
N THR A 329 -5.30 8.26 33.97
CA THR A 329 -6.58 8.96 34.16
C THR A 329 -7.25 8.54 35.46
N ASN A 330 -7.31 7.23 35.73
CA ASN A 330 -7.86 6.72 36.99
C ASN A 330 -7.02 7.17 38.20
N LEU A 331 -5.69 7.21 38.07
CA LEU A 331 -4.81 7.68 39.13
C LEU A 331 -5.05 9.17 39.44
N VAL A 332 -5.09 10.02 38.41
CA VAL A 332 -5.39 11.45 38.56
C VAL A 332 -6.75 11.66 39.22
N PHE A 333 -7.79 10.92 38.79
CA PHE A 333 -9.12 11.00 39.41
C PHE A 333 -9.09 10.56 40.90
N SER A 334 -8.34 9.51 41.22
CA SER A 334 -8.19 9.06 42.61
C SER A 334 -7.47 10.08 43.49
N LEU A 335 -6.45 10.77 42.95
CA LEU A 335 -5.73 11.84 43.63
C LEU A 335 -6.63 13.06 43.82
N GLN A 336 -7.39 13.45 42.79
CA GLN A 336 -8.39 14.52 42.86
C GLN A 336 -9.40 14.27 43.97
N ASN A 337 -9.98 13.08 44.04
CA ASN A 337 -10.94 12.72 45.09
C ASN A 337 -10.31 12.76 46.49
N LYS A 338 -9.04 12.33 46.64
CA LYS A 338 -8.31 12.43 47.91
C LYS A 338 -8.08 13.89 48.33
N ILE A 339 -7.68 14.74 47.38
CA ILE A 339 -7.48 16.17 47.62
C ILE A 339 -8.80 16.85 48.01
N GLU A 340 -9.89 16.56 47.30
CA GLU A 340 -11.22 17.11 47.62
C GLU A 340 -11.70 16.69 49.02
N ASN A 341 -11.51 15.42 49.39
CA ASN A 341 -11.84 14.92 50.73
C ASN A 341 -11.02 15.62 51.83
N LEU A 342 -9.71 15.80 51.61
CA LEU A 342 -8.84 16.50 52.56
C LEU A 342 -9.20 17.99 52.67
N ASN A 343 -9.51 18.66 51.57
CA ASN A 343 -9.99 20.04 51.56
C ASN A 343 -11.32 20.21 52.33
N HIS A 344 -12.24 19.25 52.20
CA HIS A 344 -13.47 19.24 52.98
C HIS A 344 -13.20 19.09 54.48
N LEU A 345 -12.33 18.15 54.87
CA LEU A 345 -11.91 17.97 56.27
C LEU A 345 -11.21 19.22 56.82
N GLU A 346 -10.41 19.88 55.99
CA GLU A 346 -9.73 21.13 56.33
C GLU A 346 -10.73 22.26 56.58
N THR A 347 -11.70 22.43 55.69
CA THR A 347 -12.80 23.41 55.85
C THR A 347 -13.57 23.15 57.16
N THR A 348 -13.91 21.89 57.43
CA THR A 348 -14.62 21.49 58.66
C THR A 348 -13.79 21.76 59.91
N SER A 349 -12.49 21.46 59.89
CA SER A 349 -11.58 21.72 61.00
C SER A 349 -11.39 23.22 61.24
N THR A 350 -11.37 24.02 60.17
CA THR A 350 -11.26 25.48 60.26
C THR A 350 -12.47 26.08 60.96
N ALA A 351 -13.68 25.72 60.52
CA ALA A 351 -14.92 26.14 61.18
C ALA A 351 -14.96 25.69 62.66
N ARG A 352 -14.49 24.48 62.96
CA ARG A 352 -14.44 23.99 64.34
C ARG A 352 -13.47 24.77 65.23
N VAL A 353 -12.29 25.14 64.69
CA VAL A 353 -11.33 25.98 65.43
C VAL A 353 -11.91 27.36 65.67
N GLU A 354 -12.56 27.97 64.68
CA GLU A 354 -13.23 29.27 64.84
C GLU A 354 -14.32 29.23 65.92
N GLU A 355 -15.13 28.17 65.95
CA GLU A 355 -16.15 27.95 66.99
C GLU A 355 -15.53 27.79 68.38
N LEU A 356 -14.47 26.98 68.51
CA LEU A 356 -13.78 26.78 69.79
C LEU A 356 -13.07 28.05 70.25
N GLN A 357 -12.52 28.84 69.33
CA GLN A 357 -11.90 30.13 69.63
C GLN A 357 -12.94 31.11 70.16
N LEU A 358 -14.11 31.19 69.53
CA LEU A 358 -15.23 32.01 70.01
C LEU A 358 -15.72 31.56 71.40
N GLN A 359 -15.82 30.25 71.64
CA GLN A 359 -16.18 29.71 72.95
C GLN A 359 -15.13 30.04 74.02
N LEU A 360 -13.86 29.98 73.66
CA LEU A 360 -12.74 30.33 74.53
C LEU A 360 -12.78 31.82 74.90
N ASP A 361 -13.00 32.70 73.91
CA ASP A 361 -13.11 34.15 74.12
C ASP A 361 -14.32 34.49 75.02
N ASN A 362 -15.48 33.89 74.75
CA ASN A 362 -16.67 34.04 75.59
C ASN A 362 -16.44 33.56 77.03
N ASN A 363 -15.73 32.44 77.21
CA ASN A 363 -15.40 31.94 78.54
C ASN A 363 -14.44 32.89 79.27
N HIS A 364 -13.43 33.43 78.58
CA HIS A 364 -12.55 34.45 79.15
C HIS A 364 -13.31 35.69 79.61
N GLU A 365 -14.22 36.21 78.77
CA GLU A 365 -15.04 37.37 79.10
C GLU A 365 -16.00 37.10 80.27
N ALA A 366 -16.66 35.94 80.28
CA ALA A 366 -17.59 35.56 81.34
C ALA A 366 -16.92 35.38 82.71
N ILE A 367 -15.67 34.93 82.74
CA ILE A 367 -14.89 34.73 83.99
C ILE A 367 -14.20 36.01 84.44
N ALA A 368 -13.93 36.97 83.55
CA ALA A 368 -13.17 38.19 83.86
C ALA A 368 -13.72 38.93 85.09
N THR A 369 -15.03 39.14 85.14
CA THR A 369 -15.70 39.78 86.29
C THR A 369 -15.58 38.96 87.57
N THR A 370 -15.71 37.64 87.47
CA THR A 370 -15.56 36.73 88.63
C THR A 370 -14.12 36.66 89.12
N ARG A 371 -13.13 36.82 88.23
CA ARG A 371 -11.71 36.97 88.56
C ARG A 371 -11.43 38.27 89.30
N ASP A 372 -11.96 39.39 88.83
CA ASP A 372 -11.84 40.68 89.51
C ASP A 372 -12.48 40.64 90.91
N GLU A 373 -13.63 39.96 91.05
CA GLU A 373 -14.30 39.73 92.33
C GLU A 373 -13.47 38.83 93.27
N LEU A 374 -12.90 37.74 92.74
CA LEU A 374 -11.99 36.87 93.49
C LEU A 374 -10.78 37.65 94.01
N GLU A 375 -10.15 38.47 93.16
CA GLU A 375 -8.99 39.27 93.52
C GLU A 375 -9.33 40.28 94.62
N LYS A 376 -10.49 40.95 94.52
CA LYS A 376 -11.03 41.81 95.58
C LYS A 376 -11.29 41.05 96.88
N PHE A 377 -11.87 39.86 96.82
CA PHE A 377 -12.11 39.07 98.03
C PHE A 377 -10.82 38.54 98.66
N ASN A 378 -9.83 38.17 97.85
CA ASN A 378 -8.50 37.79 98.35
C ASN A 378 -7.83 38.97 99.07
N PHE A 379 -7.85 40.16 98.46
CA PHE A 379 -7.33 41.39 99.10
C PHE A 379 -8.06 41.71 100.41
N GLN A 380 -9.40 41.59 100.44
CA GLN A 380 -10.19 41.80 101.66
C GLN A 380 -9.91 40.76 102.75
N LEU A 381 -9.62 39.50 102.37
CA LEU A 381 -9.24 38.47 103.34
C LEU A 381 -7.84 38.68 103.89
N GLU A 382 -6.90 39.13 103.05
CA GLU A 382 -5.54 39.49 103.46
C GLU A 382 -5.57 40.68 104.42
N GLU A 383 -6.30 41.75 104.09
CA GLU A 383 -6.49 42.90 104.98
C GLU A 383 -7.19 42.51 106.31
N LEU A 384 -8.13 41.57 106.26
CA LEU A 384 -8.83 41.10 107.46
C LEU A 384 -7.96 40.16 108.29
N ALA A 385 -7.10 39.36 107.66
CA ALA A 385 -6.09 38.54 108.33
C ALA A 385 -5.04 39.43 109.02
N ASP A 386 -4.57 40.48 108.36
CA ASP A 386 -3.65 41.46 108.94
C ASP A 386 -4.28 42.17 110.16
N LYS A 387 -5.56 42.55 110.06
CA LYS A 387 -6.31 43.13 111.19
C LYS A 387 -6.54 42.14 112.32
N LEU A 388 -6.83 40.87 112.02
CA LEU A 388 -7.00 39.82 113.03
C LEU A 388 -5.68 39.54 113.73
N GLN A 389 -4.57 39.49 113.00
CA GLN A 389 -3.23 39.37 113.55
C GLN A 389 -2.88 40.56 114.44
N ALA A 390 -3.24 41.78 114.03
CA ALA A 390 -3.07 42.98 114.87
C ALA A 390 -3.91 42.91 116.16
N VAL A 391 -5.18 42.50 116.07
CA VAL A 391 -6.07 42.35 117.23
C VAL A 391 -5.65 41.19 118.14
N GLU A 392 -5.17 40.08 117.60
CA GLU A 392 -4.58 38.97 118.38
C GLU A 392 -3.30 39.43 119.08
N MET A 393 -2.48 40.24 118.43
CA MET A 393 -1.28 40.82 119.04
C MET A 393 -1.66 41.80 120.15
N ASP A 394 -2.65 42.66 119.91
CA ASP A 394 -3.21 43.61 120.89
C ASP A 394 -3.87 42.87 122.09
N TYR A 395 -4.62 41.81 121.84
CA TYR A 395 -5.22 40.95 122.86
C TYR A 395 -4.17 40.20 123.67
N ALA A 396 -3.12 39.66 123.02
CA ALA A 396 -2.00 39.02 123.70
C ALA A 396 -1.25 40.01 124.60
N THR A 397 -1.08 41.27 124.17
CA THR A 397 -0.54 42.33 125.05
C THR A 397 -1.50 42.69 126.19
N ALA A 398 -2.80 42.78 125.96
CA ALA A 398 -3.79 43.09 127.00
C ALA A 398 -3.95 41.93 128.02
N GLU A 399 -3.83 40.68 127.59
CA GLU A 399 -3.84 39.49 128.45
C GLU A 399 -2.54 39.37 129.27
N GLN A 400 -1.42 39.86 128.74
CA GLN A 400 -0.18 40.05 129.50
C GLN A 400 -0.23 41.21 130.49
N GLU A 401 -1.07 42.23 130.28
CA GLU A 401 -1.28 43.35 131.22
C GLU A 401 -2.31 43.03 132.32
N TYR A 402 -3.17 42.01 132.11
CA TYR A 402 -4.20 41.59 133.07
C TYR A 402 -3.74 40.46 134.03
N ASN A 403 -2.68 39.72 133.67
CA ASN A 403 -1.98 38.76 134.55
C ASN A 403 -0.80 39.43 135.25
#